data_AF-A0A0B2NQM6-F1
#
_entry.id   AF-A0A0B2NQM6-F1
#
_cell.length_a   1.000
_cell.length_b   1.000
_cell.length_c   1.000
_cell.angle_alpha   90.00
_cell.angle_beta   90.00
_cell.angle_gamma   90.00
#
_symmetry.space_group_name_H-M   'P 1'
#
loop_
_entity.id
_entity.type
_entity.pdbx_description
1 polymer ?
#
loop_
_entity_poly.entity_id
_entity_poly.type
_entity_poly.pdbx_seq_one_letter_code
_entity_poly.pdbx_strand_id
1 'polypeptide(L)'
;MVKLCLGGHGLESKNNLFAYARGRLHTIITITLSHTFVKRRISCTEVIAKLEGPAVSQYCALRLLQATLDESLYELAGELVRFLLRSGREYDQASNDSDKLSPRFLGYFLFRSSEQKQSLDKSTSFKEQSAHVTSVKNILENHASYLMSGKELSKLVAFVKGTQFDLVEYLQRERYGSARLENFASGLELISQKLQMGTLQSRLDADFLLSHMCSVKFKEWIVVLATLLRRSEVLFDLFHHDVRLWKAYSTTLESHPAFTEYQDLLEDLEERLSSVANVEGK
;
A
#
# COMPACT_ATOMS: atom_id res chain seq x y z
N MET A 1 14.22 13.06 35.60
CA MET A 1 13.33 12.36 36.53
C MET A 1 12.32 13.37 37.06
N VAL A 2 11.18 13.55 36.38
CA VAL A 2 10.16 14.53 36.78
C VAL A 2 8.83 13.81 37.00
N LYS A 3 8.27 14.06 38.17
CA LYS A 3 7.22 13.33 38.87
C LYS A 3 5.85 13.78 38.33
N LEU A 4 5.06 12.84 37.81
CA LEU A 4 3.65 13.05 37.47
C LEU A 4 2.81 13.02 38.75
N CYS A 5 2.30 14.17 39.16
CA CYS A 5 1.20 14.24 40.12
C CYS A 5 -0.12 14.27 39.34
N LEU A 6 -0.83 13.14 39.31
CA LEU A 6 -2.23 13.07 38.95
C LEU A 6 -3.05 13.25 40.23
N GLY A 7 -3.60 14.45 40.42
CA GLY A 7 -4.60 14.76 41.44
C GLY A 7 -5.75 15.50 40.76
N GLY A 8 -6.95 14.93 40.82
CA GLY A 8 -8.10 15.37 40.04
C GLY A 8 -8.68 16.72 40.47
N HIS A 9 -9.23 17.46 39.51
CA HIS A 9 -10.57 18.03 39.56
C HIS A 9 -10.95 18.60 38.18
N GLY A 10 -12.25 18.74 37.95
CA GLY A 10 -12.92 18.90 36.67
C GLY A 10 -12.49 20.04 35.75
N LEU A 11 -12.68 19.77 34.45
CA LEU A 11 -13.00 20.68 33.34
C LEU A 11 -12.10 21.87 32.96
N GLU A 12 -11.24 22.43 33.80
CA GLU A 12 -10.44 23.62 33.41
C GLU A 12 -9.11 23.30 32.71
N SER A 13 -8.61 22.07 32.82
CA SER A 13 -7.35 21.67 32.16
C SER A 13 -7.47 21.43 30.65
N LYS A 14 -8.71 21.35 30.12
CA LYS A 14 -8.94 21.18 28.68
C LYS A 14 -8.66 22.47 27.90
N ASN A 15 -9.07 23.62 28.44
CA ASN A 15 -8.96 24.92 27.74
C ASN A 15 -7.52 25.45 27.64
N ASN A 16 -6.64 25.10 28.57
CA ASN A 16 -5.23 25.51 28.52
C ASN A 16 -4.39 24.68 27.54
N LEU A 17 -4.82 23.46 27.19
CA LEU A 17 -4.21 22.69 26.10
C LEU A 17 -4.57 23.29 24.73
N PHE A 18 -5.77 23.86 24.60
CA PHE A 18 -6.25 24.52 23.38
C PHE A 18 -5.59 25.87 23.11
N ALA A 19 -5.30 26.67 24.15
CA ALA A 19 -4.57 27.92 23.98
C ALA A 19 -3.08 27.70 23.63
N TYR A 20 -2.48 26.61 24.14
CA TYR A 20 -1.10 26.23 23.82
C TYR A 20 -0.96 25.58 22.43
N ALA A 21 -2.04 24.98 21.91
CA ALA A 21 -2.09 24.32 20.60
C ALA A 21 -2.05 25.28 19.40
N ARG A 22 -2.46 26.55 19.58
CA ARG A 22 -2.54 27.54 18.49
C ARG A 22 -1.18 27.97 17.92
N GLY A 23 -0.08 27.63 18.59
CA GLY A 23 1.27 28.08 18.22
C GLY A 23 2.26 27.01 17.78
N ARG A 24 1.98 25.71 17.94
CA ARG A 24 2.99 24.66 17.65
C ARG A 24 2.39 23.36 17.12
N LEU A 25 2.07 23.38 15.83
CA LEU A 25 1.68 22.23 15.01
C LEU A 25 2.71 21.07 15.07
N HIS A 26 3.98 21.37 15.30
CA HIS A 26 5.05 20.39 15.48
C HIS A 26 4.92 19.63 16.80
N THR A 27 4.49 20.31 17.88
CA THR A 27 4.38 19.70 19.21
C THR A 27 3.18 18.76 19.31
N ILE A 28 2.09 19.03 18.59
CA ILE A 28 0.92 18.12 18.54
C ILE A 28 1.28 16.81 17.81
N ILE A 29 2.02 16.89 16.70
CA ILE A 29 2.49 15.69 15.98
C ILE A 29 3.45 14.89 16.87
N THR A 30 4.41 15.56 17.52
CA THR A 30 5.32 14.90 18.47
C THR A 30 4.58 14.28 19.65
N ILE A 31 3.57 14.94 20.22
CA ILE A 31 2.77 14.42 21.34
C ILE A 31 1.90 13.22 20.91
N THR A 32 1.32 13.27 19.71
CA THR A 32 0.46 12.20 19.16
C THR A 32 1.29 10.95 18.82
N LEU A 33 2.53 11.13 18.36
CA LEU A 33 3.48 10.05 18.06
C LEU A 33 4.25 9.57 19.30
N SER A 34 4.38 10.37 20.37
CA SER A 34 5.09 9.97 21.58
C SER A 34 4.29 8.98 22.43
N HIS A 35 4.49 7.67 22.18
CA HIS A 35 4.32 6.47 23.01
C HIS A 35 3.03 6.23 23.83
N THR A 36 2.14 7.21 24.00
CA THR A 36 0.99 7.16 24.92
C THR A 36 -0.35 7.11 24.20
N PHE A 37 -0.43 7.56 22.95
CA PHE A 37 -1.68 7.52 22.17
C PHE A 37 -1.80 6.33 21.21
N VAL A 38 -0.69 5.81 20.67
CA VAL A 38 -0.69 4.58 19.84
C VAL A 38 -1.24 3.37 20.62
N LYS A 39 -1.19 3.39 21.95
CA LYS A 39 -1.69 2.31 22.83
C LYS A 39 -3.18 2.46 23.24
N ARG A 40 -3.82 3.59 22.91
CA ARG A 40 -5.26 3.82 23.16
C ARG A 40 -5.95 4.10 21.82
N ARG A 41 -6.56 3.06 21.24
CA ARG A 41 -7.43 3.01 20.05
C ARG A 41 -8.56 4.08 19.93
N ILE A 42 -8.61 5.11 20.77
CA ILE A 42 -9.84 5.91 21.00
C ILE A 42 -9.67 7.41 20.70
N SER A 43 -8.50 7.97 20.36
CA SER A 43 -8.34 9.45 20.47
C SER A 43 -7.76 10.19 19.25
N CYS A 44 -7.88 9.68 18.03
CA CYS A 44 -7.66 10.53 16.84
C CYS A 44 -8.98 10.81 16.12
N THR A 45 -9.82 9.79 15.92
CA THR A 45 -11.13 9.93 15.27
C THR A 45 -12.11 10.80 16.07
N GLU A 46 -12.17 10.64 17.40
CA GLU A 46 -13.05 11.44 18.27
C GLU A 46 -12.56 12.89 18.49
N VAL A 47 -11.25 13.11 18.36
CA VAL A 47 -10.61 14.42 18.48
C VAL A 47 -10.74 15.21 17.19
N ILE A 48 -10.61 14.55 16.02
CA ILE A 48 -10.88 15.14 14.70
C ILE A 48 -12.38 15.43 14.54
N ALA A 49 -13.27 14.58 15.05
CA ALA A 49 -14.71 14.80 15.03
C ALA A 49 -15.18 15.98 15.91
N LYS A 50 -14.38 16.41 16.89
CA LYS A 50 -14.74 17.48 17.85
C LYS A 50 -13.97 18.79 17.67
N LEU A 51 -12.94 18.86 16.82
CA LEU A 51 -12.09 20.05 16.72
C LEU A 51 -12.12 20.66 15.32
N GLU A 52 -12.80 21.81 15.27
CA GLU A 52 -12.50 22.94 14.39
C GLU A 52 -12.72 22.72 12.89
N GLY A 53 -13.97 22.84 12.44
CA GLY A 53 -14.29 23.18 11.05
C GLY A 53 -13.95 22.13 9.97
N PRO A 54 -14.72 22.07 8.87
CA PRO A 54 -14.53 21.08 7.82
C PRO A 54 -13.14 21.06 7.15
N ALA A 55 -12.52 22.22 6.98
CA ALA A 55 -11.27 22.36 6.23
C ALA A 55 -10.00 22.13 7.08
N VAL A 56 -10.00 22.55 8.35
CA VAL A 56 -8.81 22.42 9.24
C VAL A 56 -8.65 20.98 9.73
N SER A 57 -9.75 20.29 9.99
CA SER A 57 -9.77 18.86 10.31
C SER A 57 -9.23 17.98 9.17
N GLN A 58 -9.55 18.28 7.92
CA GLN A 58 -9.04 17.55 6.73
C GLN A 58 -7.54 17.73 6.52
N TYR A 59 -7.03 18.96 6.55
CA TYR A 59 -5.59 19.22 6.40
C TYR A 59 -4.77 18.56 7.52
N CYS A 60 -5.26 18.61 8.76
CA CYS A 60 -4.63 17.93 9.89
C CYS A 60 -4.64 16.41 9.70
N ALA A 61 -5.76 15.84 9.26
CA ALA A 61 -5.90 14.40 9.01
C ALA A 61 -5.03 13.91 7.84
N LEU A 62 -4.83 14.71 6.78
CA LEU A 62 -3.91 14.38 5.69
C LEU A 62 -2.45 14.37 6.16
N ARG A 63 -2.05 15.35 6.99
CA ARG A 63 -0.69 15.37 7.58
C ARG A 63 -0.47 14.23 8.56
N LEU A 64 -1.50 13.88 9.33
CA LEU A 64 -1.46 12.73 10.23
C LEU A 64 -1.34 11.43 9.43
N LEU A 65 -2.09 11.29 8.34
CA LEU A 65 -1.97 10.13 7.43
C LEU A 65 -0.53 10.00 6.93
N GLN A 66 0.08 11.08 6.45
CA GLN A 66 1.46 11.06 5.98
C GLN A 66 2.43 10.62 7.09
N ALA A 67 2.33 11.21 8.28
CA ALA A 67 3.16 10.82 9.42
C ALA A 67 2.96 9.34 9.83
N THR A 68 1.73 8.82 9.77
CA THR A 68 1.48 7.40 10.08
C THR A 68 2.04 6.46 9.03
N LEU A 69 2.07 6.86 7.76
CA LEU A 69 2.69 6.09 6.69
C LEU A 69 4.22 6.08 6.82
N ASP A 70 4.83 7.22 7.15
CA ASP A 70 6.27 7.33 7.38
C ASP A 70 6.72 6.43 8.54
N GLU A 71 5.93 6.34 9.61
CA GLU A 71 6.16 5.45 10.77
C GLU A 71 5.67 4.00 10.55
N SER A 72 5.20 3.65 9.34
CA SER A 72 4.71 2.31 8.97
C SER A 72 3.54 1.79 9.83
N LEU A 73 2.71 2.68 10.39
CA LEU A 73 1.53 2.36 11.20
C LEU A 73 0.30 2.11 10.33
N TYR A 74 0.32 1.02 9.55
CA TYR A 74 -0.65 0.81 8.46
C TYR A 74 -2.09 0.53 8.88
N GLU A 75 -2.32 -0.05 10.06
CA GLU A 75 -3.68 -0.23 10.58
C GLU A 75 -4.35 1.13 10.84
N LEU A 76 -3.63 2.04 11.50
CA LEU A 76 -4.09 3.39 11.78
C LEU A 76 -4.23 4.21 10.49
N ALA A 77 -3.27 4.07 9.56
CA ALA A 77 -3.36 4.70 8.25
C ALA A 77 -4.64 4.28 7.51
N GLY A 78 -5.01 2.99 7.56
CA GLY A 78 -6.25 2.50 6.97
C GLY A 78 -7.52 3.07 7.62
N GLU A 79 -7.51 3.26 8.93
CA GLU A 79 -8.60 3.95 9.64
C GLU A 79 -8.70 5.42 9.22
N LEU A 80 -7.57 6.12 9.09
CA LEU A 80 -7.52 7.50 8.63
C LEU A 80 -7.98 7.64 7.17
N VAL A 81 -7.59 6.73 6.28
CA VAL A 81 -8.08 6.70 4.89
C VAL A 81 -9.60 6.51 4.86
N ARG A 82 -10.14 5.54 5.62
CA ARG A 82 -11.59 5.33 5.73
C ARG A 82 -12.31 6.56 6.27
N PHE A 83 -11.75 7.21 7.29
CA PHE A 83 -12.28 8.45 7.85
C PHE A 83 -12.27 9.58 6.82
N LEU A 84 -11.14 9.81 6.15
CA LEU A 84 -10.97 10.85 5.14
C LEU A 84 -11.94 10.66 3.97
N LEU A 85 -12.08 9.44 3.46
CA LEU A 85 -12.99 9.14 2.35
C LEU A 85 -14.47 9.18 2.76
N ARG A 86 -14.80 8.89 4.03
CA ARG A 86 -16.16 8.97 4.57
C ARG A 86 -16.58 10.41 4.89
N SER A 87 -15.71 11.18 5.53
CA SER A 87 -15.92 12.60 5.83
C SER A 87 -16.18 13.38 4.55
N GLY A 88 -15.51 13.03 3.44
CA GLY A 88 -15.82 13.61 2.13
C GLY A 88 -17.28 13.41 1.68
N ARG A 89 -17.94 12.30 2.05
CA ARG A 89 -19.32 11.95 1.65
C ARG A 89 -20.40 12.51 2.58
N GLU A 90 -20.13 12.62 3.88
CA GLU A 90 -21.13 13.10 4.85
C GLU A 90 -21.45 14.60 4.66
N TYR A 91 -20.56 15.38 4.04
CA TYR A 91 -20.84 16.77 3.64
C TYR A 91 -21.88 16.90 2.50
N ASP A 92 -22.10 15.87 1.68
CA ASP A 92 -23.14 15.92 0.63
C ASP A 92 -24.55 15.68 1.20
N GLN A 93 -24.68 14.83 2.23
CA GLN A 93 -25.97 14.45 2.82
C GLN A 93 -26.56 15.51 3.74
N ALA A 94 -25.75 16.26 4.48
CA ALA A 94 -26.24 17.34 5.34
C ALA A 94 -26.81 18.56 4.58
N SER A 95 -26.69 18.60 3.24
CA SER A 95 -27.25 19.66 2.39
C SER A 95 -28.55 19.29 1.68
N ASN A 96 -28.94 18.01 1.71
CA ASN A 96 -30.13 17.50 1.04
C ASN A 96 -30.97 16.68 2.03
N ASP A 97 -31.45 17.33 3.09
CA ASP A 97 -32.58 16.79 3.86
C ASP A 97 -33.85 16.92 3.01
N SER A 98 -34.15 15.88 2.23
CA SER A 98 -35.53 15.50 1.97
C SER A 98 -35.62 14.00 1.73
N ASP A 99 -36.23 13.33 2.71
CA ASP A 99 -36.93 12.06 2.66
C ASP A 99 -36.52 11.04 1.59
N LYS A 100 -35.75 10.02 2.03
CA LYS A 100 -36.12 8.62 1.74
C LYS A 100 -35.32 7.63 2.57
N LEU A 101 -36.07 6.92 3.41
CA LEU A 101 -35.69 5.70 4.12
C LEU A 101 -35.24 4.60 3.15
N SER A 102 -34.02 4.09 3.33
CA SER A 102 -33.68 2.67 3.13
C SER A 102 -32.21 2.39 3.53
N PRO A 103 -31.94 1.56 4.55
CA PRO A 103 -30.59 1.16 4.91
C PRO A 103 -30.19 -0.10 4.13
N ARG A 104 -29.19 0.01 3.25
CA ARG A 104 -28.42 -1.15 2.76
C ARG A 104 -26.95 -0.95 3.12
N PHE A 105 -26.60 -1.31 4.35
CA PHE A 105 -25.23 -1.40 4.81
C PHE A 105 -24.66 -2.75 4.40
N LEU A 106 -23.79 -2.76 3.38
CA LEU A 106 -22.64 -3.65 3.16
C LEU A 106 -22.25 -3.53 1.68
N GLY A 107 -21.40 -2.55 1.39
CA GLY A 107 -20.93 -2.27 0.03
C GLY A 107 -19.43 -2.06 0.05
N TYR A 108 -18.72 -3.13 -0.33
CA TYR A 108 -17.32 -3.18 -0.72
C TYR A 108 -16.78 -1.85 -1.22
N PHE A 109 -15.76 -1.32 -0.54
CA PHE A 109 -14.94 -0.22 -1.06
C PHE A 109 -14.11 -0.76 -2.22
N LEU A 110 -14.69 -0.74 -3.41
CA LEU A 110 -13.93 -0.78 -4.64
C LEU A 110 -14.16 0.56 -5.32
N PHE A 111 -13.05 1.24 -5.63
CA PHE A 111 -13.01 2.39 -6.52
C PHE A 111 -13.54 1.95 -7.89
N ARG A 112 -14.86 1.91 -8.03
CA ARG A 112 -15.51 1.74 -9.31
C ARG A 112 -15.50 3.12 -9.97
N SER A 113 -14.58 3.31 -10.91
CA SER A 113 -14.65 4.37 -11.90
C SER A 113 -16.05 4.34 -12.54
N SER A 114 -16.86 5.37 -12.27
CA SER A 114 -18.10 5.62 -13.01
C SER A 114 -17.88 6.83 -13.92
N GLU A 115 -17.29 6.60 -15.09
CA GLU A 115 -17.63 7.42 -16.25
C GLU A 115 -19.09 7.11 -16.63
N GLN A 116 -20.05 7.76 -15.96
CA GLN A 116 -21.42 7.79 -16.43
C GLN A 116 -21.94 9.23 -16.43
N LYS A 117 -21.85 9.80 -17.63
CA LYS A 117 -22.49 11.01 -18.14
C LYS A 117 -23.87 11.25 -17.50
N GLN A 118 -24.04 12.30 -16.71
CA GLN A 118 -25.34 12.98 -16.53
C GLN A 118 -25.25 14.37 -15.86
N SER A 119 -25.89 15.32 -16.55
CA SER A 119 -26.49 16.60 -16.16
C SER A 119 -25.68 17.67 -15.41
N LEU A 120 -25.53 18.77 -16.14
CA LEU A 120 -25.23 20.15 -15.79
C LEU A 120 -25.99 20.66 -14.53
N ASP A 121 -25.30 21.49 -13.74
CA ASP A 121 -25.74 22.30 -12.59
C ASP A 121 -25.63 21.74 -11.15
N LYS A 122 -24.39 21.44 -10.69
CA LYS A 122 -23.95 21.63 -9.27
C LYS A 122 -22.40 21.53 -9.16
N SER A 123 -21.66 22.57 -9.55
CA SER A 123 -20.24 22.45 -9.93
C SER A 123 -19.18 22.80 -8.86
N THR A 124 -19.56 23.15 -7.63
CA THR A 124 -18.57 23.53 -6.59
C THR A 124 -18.23 22.40 -5.60
N SER A 125 -19.21 21.66 -5.07
CA SER A 125 -18.96 20.60 -4.06
C SER A 125 -18.32 19.34 -4.64
N PHE A 126 -18.73 18.91 -5.85
CA PHE A 126 -18.16 17.75 -6.53
C PHE A 126 -16.66 17.94 -6.86
N LYS A 127 -16.26 19.18 -7.16
CA LYS A 127 -14.88 19.51 -7.51
C LYS A 127 -13.95 19.40 -6.28
N GLU A 128 -14.41 19.85 -5.11
CA GLU A 128 -13.67 19.78 -3.85
C GLU A 128 -13.55 18.35 -3.31
N GLN A 129 -14.62 17.55 -3.38
CA GLN A 129 -14.59 16.12 -3.02
C GLN A 129 -13.63 15.34 -3.93
N SER A 130 -13.61 15.65 -5.23
CA SER A 130 -12.66 15.04 -6.16
C SER A 130 -11.21 15.41 -5.83
N ALA A 131 -10.93 16.65 -5.42
CA ALA A 131 -9.60 17.11 -5.04
C ALA A 131 -9.10 16.43 -3.76
N HIS A 132 -9.98 16.27 -2.76
CA HIS A 132 -9.65 15.58 -1.51
C HIS A 132 -9.35 14.10 -1.73
N VAL A 133 -10.21 13.39 -2.48
CA VAL A 133 -9.99 11.97 -2.84
C VAL A 133 -8.70 11.81 -3.64
N THR A 134 -8.43 12.73 -4.56
CA THR A 134 -7.18 12.75 -5.34
C THR A 134 -5.95 12.96 -4.44
N SER A 135 -6.07 13.81 -3.43
CA SER A 135 -4.98 14.07 -2.47
C SER A 135 -4.65 12.84 -1.64
N VAL A 136 -5.67 12.14 -1.12
CA VAL A 136 -5.49 10.88 -0.40
C VAL A 136 -4.86 9.83 -1.32
N LYS A 137 -5.38 9.67 -2.54
CA LYS A 137 -4.83 8.73 -3.54
C LYS A 137 -3.36 9.03 -3.83
N ASN A 138 -3.01 10.29 -4.06
CA ASN A 138 -1.64 10.72 -4.33
C ASN A 138 -0.70 10.44 -3.14
N ILE A 139 -1.13 10.69 -1.89
CA ILE A 139 -0.33 10.36 -0.70
C ILE A 139 -0.03 8.86 -0.63
N LEU A 140 -1.05 8.01 -0.85
CA LEU A 140 -0.90 6.56 -0.83
C LEU A 140 0.01 6.07 -1.97
N GLU A 141 -0.15 6.62 -3.18
CA GLU A 141 0.68 6.28 -4.33
C GLU A 141 2.14 6.70 -4.13
N ASN A 142 2.39 7.90 -3.62
CA ASN A 142 3.74 8.36 -3.30
C ASN A 142 4.41 7.46 -2.25
N HIS A 143 3.66 7.02 -1.24
CA HIS A 143 4.16 6.08 -0.26
C HIS A 143 4.44 4.70 -0.87
N ALA A 144 3.57 4.19 -1.73
CA ALA A 144 3.82 2.96 -2.48
C ALA A 144 5.09 3.07 -3.35
N SER A 145 5.29 4.19 -4.03
CA SER A 145 6.51 4.49 -4.81
C SER A 145 7.76 4.57 -3.95
N TYR A 146 7.67 5.15 -2.75
CA TYR A 146 8.76 5.14 -1.78
C TYR A 146 9.12 3.71 -1.37
N LEU A 147 8.14 2.87 -1.03
CA LEU A 147 8.39 1.48 -0.65
C LEU A 147 8.93 0.65 -1.82
N MET A 148 8.41 0.86 -3.03
CA MET A 148 8.86 0.15 -4.25
C MET A 148 10.25 0.57 -4.71
N SER A 149 10.61 1.85 -4.60
CA SER A 149 11.97 2.32 -4.91
C SER A 149 12.97 1.78 -3.90
N GLY A 150 12.60 1.75 -2.61
CA GLY A 150 13.40 1.14 -1.54
C GLY A 150 13.38 -0.39 -1.54
N LYS A 151 12.57 -1.06 -2.38
CA LYS A 151 12.34 -2.51 -2.38
C LYS A 151 11.93 -3.07 -1.00
N GLU A 152 11.21 -2.29 -0.21
CA GLU A 152 10.73 -2.65 1.13
C GLU A 152 9.46 -3.51 1.06
N LEU A 153 9.59 -4.72 0.52
CA LEU A 153 8.47 -5.56 0.11
C LEU A 153 7.55 -6.00 1.26
N SER A 154 8.10 -6.37 2.42
CA SER A 154 7.28 -6.75 3.58
C SER A 154 6.43 -5.56 4.08
N LYS A 155 7.00 -4.35 4.09
CA LYS A 155 6.27 -3.13 4.44
C LYS A 155 5.20 -2.81 3.40
N LEU A 156 5.49 -3.00 2.12
CA LEU A 156 4.51 -2.83 1.05
C LEU A 156 3.31 -3.76 1.22
N VAL A 157 3.53 -5.03 1.56
CA VAL A 157 2.43 -5.97 1.80
C VAL A 157 1.63 -5.57 3.05
N ALA A 158 2.29 -5.18 4.14
CA ALA A 158 1.61 -4.68 5.33
C ALA A 158 0.81 -3.40 5.04
N PHE A 159 1.35 -2.50 4.23
CA PHE A 159 0.68 -1.29 3.74
C PHE A 159 -0.58 -1.62 2.95
N VAL A 160 -0.48 -2.50 1.96
CA VAL A 160 -1.62 -2.92 1.12
C VAL A 160 -2.71 -3.58 1.98
N LYS A 161 -2.34 -4.49 2.88
CA LYS A 161 -3.28 -5.17 3.79
C LYS A 161 -3.94 -4.19 4.78
N GLY A 162 -3.17 -3.25 5.33
CA GLY A 162 -3.66 -2.30 6.34
C GLY A 162 -4.55 -1.20 5.77
N THR A 163 -4.24 -0.72 4.57
CA THR A 163 -4.93 0.42 3.94
C THR A 163 -5.95 0.03 2.88
N GLN A 164 -5.97 -1.23 2.42
CA GLN A 164 -6.74 -1.68 1.25
C GLN A 164 -6.37 -0.94 -0.04
N PHE A 165 -5.10 -0.53 -0.16
CA PHE A 165 -4.58 0.13 -1.36
C PHE A 165 -4.65 -0.80 -2.59
N ASP A 166 -5.15 -0.27 -3.72
CA ASP A 166 -5.21 -1.02 -4.97
C ASP A 166 -3.82 -1.11 -5.61
N LEU A 167 -3.08 -2.16 -5.22
CA LEU A 167 -1.75 -2.42 -5.73
C LEU A 167 -1.76 -2.75 -7.23
N VAL A 168 -2.82 -3.38 -7.75
CA VAL A 168 -2.90 -3.77 -9.16
C VAL A 168 -3.02 -2.53 -10.05
N GLU A 169 -3.93 -1.60 -9.71
CA GLU A 169 -4.11 -0.33 -10.43
C GLU A 169 -2.82 0.51 -10.41
N TYR A 170 -2.13 0.52 -9.27
CA TYR A 170 -0.85 1.22 -9.12
C TYR A 170 0.26 0.60 -10.00
N LEU A 171 0.48 -0.72 -9.92
CA LEU A 171 1.55 -1.39 -10.66
C LEU A 171 1.36 -1.32 -12.19
N GLN A 172 0.12 -1.27 -12.68
CA GLN A 172 -0.15 -1.06 -14.10
C GLN A 172 0.38 0.28 -14.62
N ARG A 173 0.36 1.32 -13.78
CA ARG A 173 0.88 2.66 -14.10
C ARG A 173 2.39 2.77 -13.86
N GLU A 174 2.90 2.08 -12.85
CA GLU A 174 4.29 2.20 -12.40
C GLU A 174 5.30 1.33 -13.18
N ARG A 175 4.90 0.63 -14.26
CA ARG A 175 5.75 -0.35 -14.98
C ARG A 175 7.14 0.15 -15.37
N TYR A 176 7.33 1.46 -15.57
CA TYR A 176 8.61 2.08 -15.91
C TYR A 176 9.15 3.06 -14.86
N GLY A 177 8.52 3.10 -13.68
CA GLY A 177 8.84 4.04 -12.60
C GLY A 177 9.64 3.41 -11.46
N SER A 178 9.18 3.66 -10.24
CA SER A 178 9.79 3.25 -8.96
C SER A 178 9.97 1.73 -8.82
N ALA A 179 9.15 0.96 -9.54
CA ALA A 179 9.21 -0.49 -9.54
C ALA A 179 10.35 -1.06 -10.39
N ARG A 180 11.00 -0.28 -11.27
CA ARG A 180 12.00 -0.79 -12.21
C ARG A 180 13.14 -1.53 -11.51
N LEU A 181 13.58 -2.64 -12.12
CA LEU A 181 14.79 -3.36 -11.76
C LEU A 181 15.86 -3.06 -12.83
N GLU A 182 17.12 -2.89 -12.42
CA GLU A 182 18.19 -2.56 -13.36
C GLU A 182 18.56 -3.76 -14.23
N ASN A 183 18.86 -4.89 -13.58
CA ASN A 183 19.10 -6.17 -14.22
C ASN A 183 18.63 -7.31 -13.29
N PHE A 184 18.45 -8.50 -13.88
CA PHE A 184 17.92 -9.65 -13.17
C PHE A 184 18.82 -10.10 -12.00
N ALA A 185 20.13 -10.22 -12.22
CA ALA A 185 21.06 -10.71 -11.21
C ALA A 185 21.12 -9.80 -9.97
N SER A 186 21.33 -8.50 -10.18
CA SER A 186 21.35 -7.53 -9.07
C SER A 186 19.99 -7.41 -8.39
N GLY A 187 18.89 -7.49 -9.15
CA GLY A 187 17.54 -7.49 -8.62
C GLY A 187 17.27 -8.71 -7.73
N LEU A 188 17.64 -9.90 -8.19
CA LEU A 188 17.46 -11.15 -7.45
C LEU A 188 18.26 -11.14 -6.15
N GLU A 189 19.52 -10.73 -6.20
CA GLU A 189 20.38 -10.65 -5.02
C GLU A 189 19.85 -9.62 -4.00
N LEU A 190 19.54 -8.40 -4.45
CA LEU A 190 19.02 -7.33 -3.59
C LEU A 190 17.70 -7.73 -2.92
N ILE A 191 16.79 -8.32 -3.68
CA ILE A 191 15.47 -8.72 -3.18
C ILE A 191 15.61 -9.94 -2.26
N SER A 192 16.49 -10.90 -2.56
CA SER A 192 16.79 -12.03 -1.66
C SER A 192 17.27 -11.55 -0.29
N GLN A 193 18.23 -10.60 -0.28
CA GLN A 193 18.76 -10.02 0.94
C GLN A 193 17.68 -9.28 1.75
N LYS A 194 16.81 -8.50 1.08
CA LYS A 194 15.75 -7.75 1.74
C LYS A 194 14.61 -8.61 2.26
N LEU A 195 14.23 -9.66 1.53
CA LEU A 195 13.08 -10.48 1.91
C LEU A 195 13.37 -11.48 3.03
N GLN A 196 14.62 -11.76 3.42
CA GLN A 196 14.93 -12.73 4.49
C GLN A 196 14.11 -14.04 4.35
N MET A 197 14.31 -14.76 3.25
CA MET A 197 13.53 -15.94 2.85
C MET A 197 13.56 -17.13 3.84
N GLY A 198 14.26 -17.01 4.95
CA GLY A 198 14.23 -17.95 6.08
C GLY A 198 12.96 -17.88 6.92
N THR A 199 12.20 -16.76 6.88
CA THR A 199 10.98 -16.61 7.68
C THR A 199 9.73 -16.96 6.87
N LEU A 200 8.78 -17.70 7.48
CA LEU A 200 7.51 -18.06 6.83
C LEU A 200 6.72 -16.82 6.38
N GLN A 201 6.68 -15.77 7.21
CA GLN A 201 5.98 -14.53 6.89
C GLN A 201 6.51 -13.87 5.60
N SER A 202 7.84 -13.80 5.45
CA SER A 202 8.46 -13.27 4.24
C SER A 202 8.10 -14.04 2.99
N ARG A 203 8.01 -15.38 3.09
CA ARG A 203 7.58 -16.22 1.97
C ARG A 203 6.13 -15.97 1.60
N LEU A 204 5.24 -15.81 2.59
CA LEU A 204 3.83 -15.47 2.36
C LEU A 204 3.67 -14.09 1.75
N ASP A 205 4.47 -13.10 2.18
CA ASP A 205 4.43 -11.76 1.61
C ASP A 205 4.98 -11.75 0.17
N ALA A 206 6.03 -12.51 -0.12
CA ALA A 206 6.53 -12.71 -1.48
C ALA A 206 5.50 -13.40 -2.39
N ASP A 207 4.81 -14.42 -1.89
CA ASP A 207 3.77 -15.14 -2.64
C ASP A 207 2.54 -14.26 -2.92
N PHE A 208 2.16 -13.43 -1.94
CA PHE A 208 1.15 -12.39 -2.12
C PHE A 208 1.55 -11.41 -3.23
N LEU A 209 2.79 -10.91 -3.22
CA LEU A 209 3.28 -10.00 -4.26
C LEU A 209 3.35 -10.69 -5.62
N LEU A 210 3.83 -11.93 -5.70
CA LEU A 210 3.90 -12.70 -6.94
C LEU A 210 2.51 -12.78 -7.60
N SER A 211 1.46 -13.07 -6.83
CA SER A 211 0.08 -13.12 -7.32
C SER A 211 -0.37 -11.79 -7.94
N HIS A 212 -0.02 -10.66 -7.33
CA HIS A 212 -0.33 -9.33 -7.85
C HIS A 212 0.49 -9.00 -9.11
N MET A 213 1.79 -9.35 -9.11
CA MET A 213 2.69 -9.15 -10.26
C MET A 213 2.24 -9.97 -11.48
N CYS A 214 1.77 -11.21 -11.26
CA CYS A 214 1.17 -12.05 -12.29
C CYS A 214 -0.09 -11.41 -12.88
N SER A 215 -0.95 -10.85 -12.04
CA SER A 215 -2.17 -10.15 -12.48
C SER A 215 -1.88 -8.96 -13.40
N VAL A 216 -0.79 -8.23 -13.13
CA VAL A 216 -0.32 -7.14 -13.98
C VAL A 216 0.70 -7.57 -15.03
N LYS A 217 0.99 -8.87 -15.20
CA LYS A 217 1.97 -9.41 -16.16
C LYS A 217 3.34 -8.70 -16.11
N PHE A 218 3.82 -8.34 -14.92
CA PHE A 218 5.09 -7.63 -14.75
C PHE A 218 6.26 -8.63 -14.77
N LYS A 219 6.70 -9.03 -15.97
CA LYS A 219 7.64 -10.13 -16.20
C LYS A 219 8.90 -10.07 -15.33
N GLU A 220 9.56 -8.92 -15.23
CA GLU A 220 10.80 -8.76 -14.44
C GLU A 220 10.62 -9.18 -12.98
N TRP A 221 9.55 -8.69 -12.35
CA TRP A 221 9.22 -9.04 -10.96
C TRP A 221 8.73 -10.47 -10.80
N ILE A 222 7.94 -10.97 -11.76
CA ILE A 222 7.48 -12.36 -11.76
C ILE A 222 8.68 -13.31 -11.75
N VAL A 223 9.66 -13.10 -12.65
CA VAL A 223 10.83 -13.97 -12.74
C VAL A 223 11.64 -13.93 -11.45
N VAL A 224 11.86 -12.75 -10.86
CA VAL A 224 12.60 -12.63 -9.59
C VAL A 224 11.87 -13.32 -8.44
N LEU A 225 10.59 -12.99 -8.21
CA LEU A 225 9.83 -13.54 -7.09
C LEU A 225 9.58 -15.04 -7.24
N ALA A 226 9.30 -15.52 -8.45
CA ALA A 226 9.11 -16.94 -8.73
C ALA A 226 10.42 -17.73 -8.56
N THR A 227 11.58 -17.14 -8.88
CA THR A 227 12.89 -17.76 -8.60
C THR A 227 13.12 -17.89 -7.10
N LEU A 228 12.93 -16.80 -6.33
CA LEU A 228 13.09 -16.82 -4.87
C LEU A 228 12.16 -17.82 -4.17
N LEU A 229 10.93 -17.96 -4.67
CA LEU A 229 9.93 -18.89 -4.16
C LEU A 229 10.06 -20.31 -4.75
N ARG A 230 10.99 -20.52 -5.69
CA ARG A 230 11.16 -21.78 -6.44
C ARG A 230 9.85 -22.29 -7.05
N ARG A 231 9.08 -21.39 -7.67
CA ARG A 231 7.81 -21.69 -8.34
C ARG A 231 8.07 -22.08 -9.80
N SER A 232 8.45 -23.33 -10.05
CA SER A 232 8.73 -23.81 -11.41
C SER A 232 7.53 -23.68 -12.34
N GLU A 233 6.30 -23.89 -11.87
CA GLU A 233 5.09 -23.74 -12.69
C GLU A 233 4.95 -22.34 -13.33
N VAL A 234 5.16 -21.30 -12.53
CA VAL A 234 5.02 -19.90 -12.98
C VAL A 234 6.13 -19.54 -13.96
N LEU A 235 7.35 -20.03 -13.71
CA LEU A 235 8.50 -19.82 -14.57
C LEU A 235 8.35 -20.58 -15.90
N PHE A 236 7.89 -21.83 -15.84
CA PHE A 236 7.62 -22.65 -17.00
C PHE A 236 6.63 -21.97 -17.94
N ASP A 237 5.47 -21.51 -17.43
CA ASP A 237 4.47 -20.80 -18.24
C ASP A 237 5.05 -19.55 -18.91
N LEU A 238 5.97 -18.86 -18.23
CA LEU A 238 6.60 -17.64 -18.73
C LEU A 238 7.66 -17.92 -19.80
N PHE A 239 8.45 -18.99 -19.63
CA PHE A 239 9.55 -19.37 -20.52
C PHE A 239 9.10 -20.20 -21.73
N HIS A 240 8.06 -21.01 -21.57
CA HIS A 240 7.47 -21.81 -22.64
C HIS A 240 7.10 -20.95 -23.85
N HIS A 241 6.59 -19.75 -23.60
CA HIS A 241 6.23 -18.80 -24.66
C HIS A 241 7.38 -17.91 -25.14
N ASP A 242 8.56 -17.97 -24.51
CA ASP A 242 9.70 -17.10 -24.80
C ASP A 242 11.06 -17.78 -24.54
N VAL A 243 11.48 -18.61 -25.51
CA VAL A 243 12.75 -19.36 -25.46
C VAL A 243 13.97 -18.43 -25.35
N ARG A 244 13.88 -17.17 -25.82
CA ARG A 244 14.99 -16.21 -25.69
C ARG A 244 15.15 -15.79 -24.22
N LEU A 245 14.02 -15.57 -23.55
CA LEU A 245 14.01 -15.23 -22.13
C LEU A 245 14.51 -16.40 -21.28
N TRP A 246 14.15 -17.65 -21.62
CA TRP A 246 14.73 -18.85 -21.00
C TRP A 246 16.25 -18.85 -21.09
N LYS A 247 16.81 -18.72 -22.30
CA LYS A 247 18.27 -18.74 -22.51
C LYS A 247 18.99 -17.64 -21.74
N ALA A 248 18.43 -16.43 -21.70
CA ALA A 248 19.01 -15.33 -20.94
C ALA A 248 18.97 -15.61 -19.42
N TYR A 249 17.86 -16.17 -18.93
CA TYR A 249 17.68 -16.55 -17.54
C TYR A 249 18.65 -17.65 -17.11
N SER A 250 18.70 -18.78 -17.83
CA SER A 250 19.57 -19.91 -17.50
C SER A 250 21.04 -19.52 -17.53
N THR A 251 21.50 -18.85 -18.59
CA THR A 251 22.88 -18.34 -18.70
C THR A 251 23.23 -17.40 -17.54
N THR A 252 22.29 -16.56 -17.09
CA THR A 252 22.53 -15.62 -15.98
C THR A 252 22.67 -16.37 -14.65
N LEU A 253 21.82 -17.35 -14.37
CA LEU A 253 21.93 -18.15 -13.15
C LEU A 253 23.20 -19.02 -13.13
N GLU A 254 23.56 -19.65 -14.24
CA GLU A 254 24.76 -20.50 -14.34
C GLU A 254 26.06 -19.70 -14.21
N SER A 255 26.09 -18.47 -14.72
CA SER A 255 27.30 -17.62 -14.68
C SER A 255 27.59 -17.01 -13.31
N HIS A 256 26.62 -17.00 -12.39
CA HIS A 256 26.76 -16.35 -11.09
C HIS A 256 26.87 -17.40 -9.96
N PRO A 257 28.02 -17.52 -9.28
CA PRO A 257 28.23 -18.52 -8.23
C PRO A 257 27.34 -18.29 -6.99
N ALA A 258 26.80 -17.08 -6.80
CA ALA A 258 25.85 -16.80 -5.73
C ALA A 258 24.50 -17.52 -5.92
N PHE A 259 24.20 -18.00 -7.12
CA PHE A 259 22.90 -18.57 -7.49
C PHE A 259 22.92 -20.10 -7.63
N THR A 260 23.99 -20.77 -7.18
CA THR A 260 24.10 -22.25 -7.19
C THR A 260 22.94 -22.92 -6.44
N GLU A 261 22.33 -22.23 -5.48
CA GLU A 261 21.16 -22.75 -4.76
C GLU A 261 19.94 -23.02 -5.66
N TYR A 262 19.84 -22.37 -6.84
CA TYR A 262 18.72 -22.54 -7.79
C TYR A 262 19.02 -23.55 -8.91
N GLN A 263 20.12 -24.30 -8.82
CA GLN A 263 20.49 -25.25 -9.87
C GLN A 263 19.46 -26.38 -10.02
N ASP A 264 18.87 -26.85 -8.91
CA ASP A 264 17.77 -27.81 -8.92
C ASP A 264 16.54 -27.29 -9.69
N LEU A 265 16.22 -26.01 -9.52
CA LEU A 265 15.12 -25.34 -10.24
C LEU A 265 15.42 -25.23 -11.73
N LEU A 266 16.66 -24.97 -12.11
CA LEU A 266 17.07 -24.93 -13.52
C LEU A 266 16.93 -26.30 -14.18
N GLU A 267 17.36 -27.36 -13.51
CA GLU A 267 17.28 -28.73 -14.01
C GLU A 267 15.80 -29.16 -14.23
N ASP A 268 14.91 -28.89 -13.26
CA ASP A 268 13.46 -29.13 -13.39
C ASP A 268 12.85 -28.38 -14.59
N LEU A 269 13.21 -27.11 -14.76
CA LEU A 269 12.70 -26.29 -15.87
C LEU A 269 13.20 -26.76 -17.24
N GLU A 270 14.48 -27.12 -17.36
CA GLU A 270 15.07 -27.60 -18.61
C GLU A 270 14.43 -28.94 -19.04
N GLU A 271 14.21 -29.87 -18.09
CA GLU A 271 13.53 -31.14 -18.35
C GLU A 271 12.11 -30.90 -18.89
N ARG A 272 11.35 -30.02 -18.23
CA ARG A 272 9.98 -29.70 -18.62
C ARG A 272 9.90 -28.99 -19.96
N LEU A 273 10.75 -28.00 -20.21
CA LEU A 273 10.77 -27.27 -21.49
C LEU A 273 11.19 -28.18 -22.66
N SER A 274 12.14 -29.08 -22.42
CA SER A 274 12.56 -30.10 -23.40
C SER A 274 11.47 -31.13 -23.69
N SER A 275 10.68 -31.51 -22.68
CA SER A 275 9.59 -32.47 -22.85
C SER A 275 8.51 -31.97 -23.82
N VAL A 276 8.17 -30.67 -23.77
CA VAL A 276 7.14 -30.09 -24.65
C VAL A 276 7.65 -29.91 -26.08
N ALA A 277 8.90 -29.52 -26.27
CA ALA A 277 9.50 -29.42 -27.60
C ALA A 277 9.47 -30.76 -28.37
N ASN A 278 9.60 -31.89 -27.65
CA ASN A 278 9.49 -33.23 -28.22
C ASN A 278 8.07 -33.67 -28.55
N VAL A 279 7.05 -33.01 -27.97
CA VAL A 279 5.62 -33.30 -28.21
C VAL A 279 5.07 -32.45 -29.35
N GLU A 280 5.47 -31.19 -29.48
CA GLU A 280 5.06 -30.31 -30.59
C GLU A 280 5.78 -30.62 -31.92
N GLY A 281 6.89 -31.38 -31.87
CA GLY A 281 7.65 -31.84 -33.04
C GLY A 281 7.17 -33.16 -33.65
N LYS A 282 6.05 -33.71 -33.19
CA LYS A 282 5.39 -34.91 -33.75
C LYS A 282 4.05 -34.55 -34.36
#